data_AF-A0A565ARK7-F1
#
_entry.id   AF-A0A565ARK7-F1
#
_cell.length_a   1.000
_cell.length_b   1.000
_cell.length_c   1.000
_cell.angle_alpha   90.00
_cell.angle_beta   90.00
_cell.angle_gamma   90.00
#
_symmetry.space_group_name_H-M   'P 1'
#
loop_
_entity.id
_entity.type
_entity.pdbx_description
1 polymer ?
#
loop_
_entity_poly.entity_id
_entity_poly.type
_entity_poly.pdbx_seq_one_letter_code
_entity_poly.pdbx_strand_id
1 'polypeptide(L)' 'MIQSDTEKTLHSGHASCKVSVATSFLDIWEEATVSIEREGCNIKCNNDLIVAGKFTASTDVKLMP' A
#
# COMPACT_ATOMS: atom_id res chain seq x y z
N MET A 1 14.27 14.28 -7.74
CA MET A 1 14.41 13.97 -6.30
C MET A 1 13.31 12.97 -5.94
N ILE A 2 13.49 11.70 -6.34
CA ILE A 2 12.54 10.58 -6.11
C ILE A 2 13.34 9.29 -5.85
N GLN A 3 14.50 9.14 -6.50
CA GLN A 3 15.35 7.95 -6.38
C GLN A 3 15.97 7.76 -4.98
N SER A 4 16.43 8.83 -4.32
CA SER A 4 17.15 8.75 -3.04
C SER A 4 16.29 8.26 -1.86
N ASP A 5 15.01 8.61 -1.86
CA ASP A 5 14.07 8.20 -0.82
C ASP A 5 13.59 6.76 -1.03
N THR A 6 13.52 6.31 -2.29
CA THR A 6 13.13 4.93 -2.64
C THR A 6 14.19 3.92 -2.19
N GLU A 7 15.47 4.29 -2.24
CA GLU A 7 16.60 3.40 -1.95
C GLU A 7 16.73 3.05 -0.46
N LYS A 8 16.42 4.01 0.44
CA LYS A 8 16.39 3.77 1.89
C LYS A 8 15.28 2.81 2.30
N THR A 9 14.12 2.92 1.68
CA THR A 9 12.96 2.05 1.95
C THR A 9 13.20 0.62 1.46
N LEU A 10 13.99 0.45 0.39
CA LEU A 10 14.45 -0.86 -0.08
C LEU A 10 15.37 -1.57 0.93
N HIS A 11 16.19 -0.83 1.69
CA HIS A 11 17.14 -1.41 2.65
C HIS A 11 16.49 -1.86 3.97
N SER A 12 15.37 -1.25 4.38
CA SER A 12 14.63 -1.67 5.59
C SER A 12 13.68 -2.84 5.33
N GLY A 13 13.37 -3.15 4.06
CA GLY A 13 12.39 -4.18 3.68
C GLY A 13 10.94 -3.84 4.09
N HIS A 14 10.69 -2.61 4.51
CA HIS A 14 9.38 -2.12 4.92
C HIS A 14 9.18 -0.68 4.42
N ALA A 15 8.11 -0.49 3.65
CA ALA A 15 7.61 0.79 3.17
C ALA A 15 6.20 1.02 3.70
N SER A 16 5.88 2.24 4.10
CA SER A 16 4.49 2.63 4.32
C SER A 16 4.20 3.98 3.71
N CYS A 17 3.00 4.12 3.15
CA CYS A 17 2.52 5.39 2.63
C CYS A 17 1.03 5.55 2.91
N LYS A 18 0.60 6.81 3.03
CA LYS A 18 -0.82 7.16 3.10
C LYS A 18 -1.43 7.05 1.70
N VAL A 19 -2.61 6.47 1.63
CA VAL A 19 -3.42 6.34 0.42
C VAL A 19 -4.86 6.72 0.71
N SER A 20 -5.63 6.95 -0.34
CA SER A 20 -7.07 7.15 -0.25
C SER A 20 -7.78 5.88 -0.71
N VAL A 21 -8.68 5.35 0.11
CA VAL A 21 -9.52 4.19 -0.24
C VAL A 21 -10.93 4.68 -0.53
N ALA A 22 -11.44 4.32 -1.72
CA ALA A 22 -12.83 4.61 -2.08
C ALA A 22 -13.75 3.73 -1.23
N THR A 23 -14.66 4.36 -0.52
CA THR A 23 -15.74 3.65 0.15
C THR A 23 -16.88 3.42 -0.83
N SER A 24 -17.66 2.35 -0.66
CA SER A 24 -18.78 2.01 -1.54
C SER A 24 -19.94 3.02 -1.48
N PHE A 25 -19.80 4.10 -0.71
CA PHE A 25 -20.80 5.15 -0.56
C PHE A 25 -20.20 6.48 -1.05
N LEU A 26 -20.82 7.07 -2.06
CA LEU A 26 -20.82 8.52 -2.33
C LEU A 26 -19.51 9.20 -2.78
N ASP A 27 -18.65 8.55 -3.58
CA ASP A 27 -17.38 9.16 -4.03
C ASP A 27 -16.52 9.67 -2.86
N ILE A 28 -16.71 9.10 -1.66
CA ILE A 28 -16.00 9.46 -0.45
C ILE A 28 -14.73 8.62 -0.37
N TRP A 29 -13.61 9.32 -0.23
CA TRP A 29 -12.30 8.75 -0.04
C TRP A 29 -11.90 8.87 1.43
N GLU A 30 -11.59 7.75 2.06
CA GLU A 30 -11.06 7.73 3.42
C GLU A 30 -9.53 7.58 3.41
N GLU A 31 -8.87 8.18 4.42
CA GLU A 31 -7.43 8.00 4.60
C GLU A 31 -7.14 6.57 5.08
N ALA A 32 -6.23 5.90 4.37
CA ALA A 32 -5.74 4.59 4.73
C ALA A 32 -4.21 4.57 4.66
N THR A 33 -3.60 3.55 5.23
CA THR A 33 -2.17 3.29 5.13
C THR A 33 -1.94 1.99 4.38
N VAL A 34 -1.15 2.05 3.31
CA VAL A 34 -0.55 0.89 2.66
C VAL A 34 0.79 0.62 3.33
N SER A 35 1.00 -0.61 3.77
CA SER A 35 2.29 -1.13 4.20
C SER A 35 2.74 -2.23 3.24
N ILE A 36 3.94 -2.09 2.71
CA ILE A 36 4.61 -3.08 1.86
C ILE A 36 5.79 -3.63 2.65
N GLU A 37 5.80 -4.94 2.81
CA GLU A 37 6.86 -5.71 3.43
C GLU A 37 7.47 -6.66 2.39
N ARG A 38 8.60 -7.27 2.72
CA ARG A 38 9.29 -8.21 1.81
C ARG A 38 8.39 -9.32 1.25
N GLU A 39 7.45 -9.83 2.05
CA GLU A 39 6.62 -10.98 1.70
C GLU A 39 5.18 -10.63 1.34
N GLY A 40 4.80 -9.35 1.35
CA GLY A 40 3.41 -8.98 1.10
C GLY A 40 3.08 -7.52 1.30
N CYS A 41 1.79 -7.22 1.24
CA CYS A 41 1.26 -5.90 1.55
C CYS A 41 0.01 -6.00 2.41
N ASN A 42 -0.28 -4.92 3.13
CA ASN A 42 -1.53 -4.75 3.82
C ASN A 42 -2.04 -3.31 3.68
N ILE A 43 -3.36 -3.16 3.84
CA ILE A 43 -4.03 -1.86 3.86
C ILE A 43 -4.83 -1.77 5.16
N LYS A 44 -4.59 -0.70 5.90
CA LYS A 44 -5.36 -0.35 7.10
C LYS A 44 -6.14 0.93 6.87
N CYS A 45 -7.44 0.91 7.11
CA CYS A 45 -8.29 2.11 7.15
C CYS A 45 -8.74 2.31 8.59
N ASN A 46 -8.58 3.51 9.17
CA ASN A 46 -8.99 3.78 10.57
C ASN A 46 -8.48 2.74 11.60
N ASN A 47 -7.25 2.24 11.42
CA ASN A 47 -6.62 1.14 12.17
C ASN A 47 -7.16 -0.27 11.90
N ASP A 48 -8.26 -0.41 11.17
CA ASP A 48 -8.83 -1.69 10.78
C ASP A 48 -8.10 -2.27 9.56
N LEU A 49 -7.72 -3.54 9.65
CA LEU A 49 -7.08 -4.27 8.57
C LEU A 49 -8.12 -4.69 7.53
N ILE A 50 -8.15 -4.01 6.38
CA ILE A 50 -9.12 -4.28 5.32
C ILE A 50 -8.57 -5.16 4.20
N VAL A 51 -7.25 -5.13 3.98
CA VAL A 51 -6.56 -5.98 3.01
C VAL A 51 -5.27 -6.50 3.63
N ALA A 52 -5.01 -7.80 3.46
CA ALA A 52 -3.73 -8.41 3.77
C ALA A 52 -3.44 -9.49 2.72
N GLY A 53 -2.34 -9.35 2.00
CA GLY A 53 -1.96 -10.26 0.92
C GLY A 53 -0.47 -10.57 0.96
N LYS A 54 -0.14 -11.84 0.74
CA LYS A 54 1.25 -12.25 0.49
C LYS A 54 1.57 -12.11 -0.99
N PHE A 55 2.80 -11.73 -1.28
CA PHE A 55 3.30 -11.76 -2.64
C PHE A 55 3.48 -13.20 -3.11
N THR A 56 2.93 -13.47 -4.28
CA THR A 56 3.04 -14.74 -4.98
C THR A 56 3.50 -14.47 -6.40
N ALA A 57 3.90 -15.50 -7.14
CA ALA A 57 4.30 -15.35 -8.54
C ALA A 57 3.18 -14.77 -9.44
N SER A 58 1.91 -14.85 -9.01
CA SER A 58 0.75 -14.29 -9.69
C SER A 58 0.34 -12.89 -9.21
N THR A 59 1.06 -12.29 -8.27
CA THR A 59 0.77 -10.92 -7.82
C THR A 59 1.15 -9.94 -8.92
N ASP A 60 0.18 -9.18 -9.42
CA ASP A 60 0.36 -8.16 -10.45
C ASP A 60 0.19 -6.75 -9.84
N VAL A 61 1.03 -5.81 -10.27
CA VAL A 61 0.96 -4.39 -9.87
C VAL A 61 0.73 -3.56 -11.12
N LYS A 62 -0.44 -2.93 -11.22
CA LYS A 62 -0.84 -2.15 -12.38
C LYS A 62 -1.01 -0.68 -12.01
N LEU A 63 -0.35 0.19 -12.78
CA LEU A 63 -0.68 1.61 -12.82
C LEU A 63 -1.92 1.78 -13.70
N MET A 64 -3.01 2.31 -13.13
CA MET A 64 -4.19 2.68 -13.90
C MET A 64 -4.02 4.13 -14.38
N PRO A 65 -4.11 4.40 -15.70
CA PRO A 65 -4.04 5.75 -16.26
C PRO A 65 -5.31 6.57 -16.01
#